data_AF-A0A966BQB6-F1
#
_entry.id   AF-A0A966BQB6-F1
#
_cell.length_a   1.000
_cell.length_b   1.000
_cell.length_c   1.000
_cell.angle_alpha   90.00
_cell.angle_beta   90.00
_cell.angle_gamma   90.00
#
_symmetry.space_group_name_H-M   'P 1'
#
loop_
_entity.id
_entity.type
_entity.pdbx_description
1 polymer ?
#
loop_
_entity_poly.entity_id
_entity_poly.type
_entity_poly.pdbx_seq_one_letter_code
_entity_poly.pdbx_strand_id
1 'polypeptide(L)'
;MPTPPRQQTRNSGHGGSPNPRTIPSPKTIPRSYRGAKGQLDPFWVDQGAEKEATAFSSLPPTQLRRFFGEVKGLARQLDLLTSQDKKQARLERGQAWARIHPQFAMLKSKVVYAQGRLGSKNMPDAFVQFIINHVAWVRSVEDFEVFLAHFEAVVGFHRYLTTAKG
;
A
#
# COMPACT_ATOMS: atom_id res chain seq x y z
N MET A 1 -11.31 -40.57 62.43
CA MET A 1 -12.05 -40.19 61.19
C MET A 1 -11.13 -39.31 60.36
N PRO A 2 -10.54 -39.83 59.26
CA PRO A 2 -9.65 -39.06 58.40
C PRO A 2 -10.44 -38.22 57.38
N THR A 3 -10.02 -36.98 57.16
CA THR A 3 -10.55 -36.03 56.16
C THR A 3 -10.19 -36.47 54.73
N PRO A 4 -11.08 -36.31 53.74
CA PRO A 4 -10.75 -36.59 52.35
C PRO A 4 -9.91 -35.47 51.72
N PRO A 5 -9.03 -35.78 50.73
CA PRO A 5 -8.17 -34.81 50.09
C PRO A 5 -8.93 -33.89 49.12
N ARG A 6 -8.55 -32.62 49.13
CA ARG A 6 -9.04 -31.54 48.26
C ARG A 6 -8.63 -31.81 46.80
N GLN A 7 -9.60 -32.09 45.94
CA GLN A 7 -9.38 -32.18 44.49
C GLN A 7 -8.95 -30.82 43.93
N GLN A 8 -7.72 -30.74 43.43
CA GLN A 8 -7.28 -29.66 42.55
C GLN A 8 -7.94 -29.88 41.18
N THR A 9 -8.91 -29.03 40.83
CA THR A 9 -9.41 -28.91 39.47
C THR A 9 -8.29 -28.34 38.59
N ARG A 10 -7.69 -29.19 37.76
CA ARG A 10 -6.81 -28.78 36.66
C ARG A 10 -7.67 -28.04 35.63
N ASN A 11 -7.57 -26.71 35.63
CA ASN A 11 -8.18 -25.88 34.60
C ASN A 11 -7.32 -25.99 33.32
N SER A 12 -7.64 -26.95 32.46
CA SER A 12 -7.04 -27.11 31.13
C SER A 12 -7.58 -26.03 30.20
N GLY A 13 -7.04 -24.82 30.31
CA GLY A 13 -7.27 -23.74 29.34
C GLY A 13 -6.73 -24.17 27.98
N HIS A 14 -7.64 -24.40 27.04
CA HIS A 14 -7.37 -24.61 25.62
C HIS A 14 -6.52 -23.44 25.07
N GLY A 15 -5.22 -23.66 24.94
CA GLY A 15 -4.33 -22.83 24.15
C GLY A 15 -4.61 -23.05 22.67
N GLY A 16 -5.63 -22.38 22.14
CA GLY A 16 -5.78 -22.23 20.71
C GLY A 16 -4.61 -21.40 20.19
N SER A 17 -3.62 -22.04 19.56
CA SER A 17 -2.58 -21.32 18.83
C SER A 17 -3.28 -20.39 17.83
N PRO A 18 -3.07 -19.06 17.90
CA PRO A 18 -3.64 -18.16 16.91
C PRO A 18 -3.09 -18.57 15.54
N ASN A 19 -4.00 -18.87 14.60
CA ASN A 19 -3.65 -19.20 13.23
C ASN A 19 -2.74 -18.09 12.68
N PRO A 20 -1.58 -18.40 12.07
CA PRO A 20 -0.67 -17.38 11.58
C PRO A 20 -1.39 -16.47 10.58
N ARG A 21 -1.27 -15.14 10.77
CA ARG A 21 -1.87 -14.16 9.85
C ARG A 21 -1.21 -14.30 8.48
N THR A 22 -2.02 -14.45 7.44
CA THR A 22 -1.56 -14.57 6.06
C THR A 22 -1.47 -13.20 5.40
N ILE A 23 -0.40 -12.99 4.63
CA ILE A 23 -0.23 -11.78 3.80
C ILE A 23 -1.05 -12.00 2.52
N PRO A 24 -1.83 -10.99 2.05
CA PRO A 24 -2.55 -11.12 0.80
C PRO A 24 -1.61 -11.35 -0.38
N SER A 25 -2.03 -12.20 -1.31
CA SER A 25 -1.33 -12.33 -2.60
C SER A 25 -1.76 -11.20 -3.55
N PRO A 26 -0.87 -10.70 -4.42
CA PRO A 26 -1.26 -9.75 -5.46
C PRO A 26 -2.34 -10.35 -6.37
N LYS A 27 -3.36 -9.57 -6.66
CA LYS A 27 -4.37 -9.93 -7.68
C LYS A 27 -3.77 -9.77 -9.07
N THR A 28 -4.34 -10.47 -10.05
CA THR A 28 -4.02 -10.25 -11.46
C THR A 28 -4.28 -8.79 -11.82
N ILE A 29 -3.44 -8.23 -12.69
CA ILE A 29 -3.61 -6.88 -13.21
C ILE A 29 -4.96 -6.85 -13.95
N PRO A 30 -5.96 -6.09 -13.48
CA PRO A 30 -7.28 -6.06 -14.11
C PRO A 30 -7.24 -5.30 -15.44
N ARG A 31 -6.28 -4.38 -15.60
CA ARG A 31 -6.13 -3.47 -16.74
C ARG A 31 -4.70 -2.96 -16.81
N SER A 32 -4.16 -2.74 -18.00
CA SER A 32 -2.84 -2.13 -18.17
C SER A 32 -2.84 -0.69 -17.62
N TYR A 33 -1.74 -0.22 -17.02
CA TYR A 33 -1.57 1.20 -16.67
C TYR A 33 -1.55 2.11 -17.90
N ARG A 34 -1.09 1.56 -19.02
CA ARG A 34 -0.93 2.27 -20.28
C ARG A 34 -2.01 1.84 -21.27
N GLY A 35 -2.60 2.83 -21.93
CA GLY A 35 -3.45 2.64 -23.09
C GLY A 35 -2.67 2.19 -24.32
N ALA A 36 -3.38 1.93 -25.41
CA ALA A 36 -2.82 1.33 -26.63
C ALA A 36 -1.67 2.12 -27.29
N LYS A 37 -1.53 3.43 -27.00
CA LYS A 37 -0.48 4.30 -27.54
C LYS A 37 0.57 4.69 -26.49
N GLY A 38 0.61 3.99 -25.34
CA GLY A 38 1.56 4.26 -24.26
C GLY A 38 1.17 5.41 -23.33
N GLN A 39 0.06 6.09 -23.59
CA GLN A 39 -0.49 7.12 -22.71
C GLN A 39 -1.09 6.53 -21.43
N LEU A 40 -1.20 7.33 -20.38
CA LEU A 40 -1.95 6.97 -19.16
C LEU A 40 -3.39 6.60 -19.54
N ASP A 41 -3.85 5.41 -19.12
CA ASP A 41 -5.25 5.02 -19.29
C ASP A 41 -6.14 5.83 -18.31
N PRO A 42 -7.08 6.68 -18.80
CA PRO A 42 -7.90 7.55 -17.96
C PRO A 42 -8.68 6.81 -16.87
N PHE A 43 -8.96 5.52 -17.06
CA PHE A 43 -9.60 4.68 -16.05
C PHE A 43 -8.90 4.78 -14.69
N TRP A 44 -7.56 4.83 -14.67
CA TRP A 44 -6.81 4.84 -13.42
C TRP A 44 -6.98 6.14 -12.64
N VAL A 45 -7.08 7.30 -13.28
CA VAL A 45 -7.21 8.59 -12.57
C VAL A 45 -8.66 8.99 -12.29
N ASP A 46 -9.63 8.23 -12.81
CA ASP A 46 -11.06 8.47 -12.67
C ASP A 46 -11.73 7.29 -11.92
N GLN A 47 -12.53 6.47 -12.60
CA GLN A 47 -13.31 5.38 -12.00
C GLN A 47 -12.49 4.41 -11.13
N GLY A 48 -11.27 4.07 -11.54
CA GLY A 48 -10.38 3.19 -10.78
C GLY A 48 -9.99 3.82 -9.44
N ALA A 49 -9.61 5.09 -9.46
CA ALA A 49 -9.24 5.83 -8.25
C ALA A 49 -10.43 6.03 -7.29
N GLU A 50 -11.60 6.39 -7.82
CA GLU A 50 -12.81 6.55 -7.01
C GLU A 50 -13.22 5.24 -6.33
N LYS A 51 -13.22 4.14 -7.09
CA LYS A 51 -13.57 2.80 -6.58
C LYS A 51 -12.66 2.39 -5.42
N GLU A 52 -11.37 2.61 -5.55
CA GLU A 52 -10.40 2.25 -4.51
C GLU A 52 -10.51 3.16 -3.30
N ALA A 53 -10.59 4.48 -3.50
CA ALA A 53 -10.84 5.44 -2.43
C ALA A 53 -12.09 5.10 -1.62
N THR A 54 -13.16 4.65 -2.29
CA THR A 54 -14.39 4.18 -1.65
C THR A 54 -14.15 2.91 -0.83
N ALA A 55 -13.45 1.93 -1.39
CA ALA A 55 -13.20 0.62 -0.78
C ALA A 55 -12.43 0.70 0.56
N PHE A 56 -11.62 1.74 0.75
CA PHE A 56 -10.94 2.02 2.02
C PHE A 56 -11.27 3.40 2.59
N SER A 57 -12.49 3.90 2.38
CA SER A 57 -12.92 5.20 2.91
C SER A 57 -12.95 5.30 4.45
N SER A 58 -12.77 4.18 5.17
CA SER A 58 -12.56 4.16 6.62
C SER A 58 -11.11 4.36 7.05
N LEU A 59 -10.16 4.40 6.11
CA LEU A 59 -8.75 4.64 6.40
C LEU A 59 -8.57 6.08 6.94
N PRO A 60 -7.85 6.28 8.05
CA PRO A 60 -7.56 7.63 8.52
C PRO A 60 -6.78 8.43 7.45
N PRO A 61 -7.18 9.68 7.12
CA PRO A 61 -6.49 10.49 6.10
C PRO A 61 -5.00 10.69 6.36
N THR A 62 -4.58 10.66 7.63
CA THR A 62 -3.17 10.73 8.04
C THR A 62 -2.36 9.51 7.60
N GLN A 63 -2.95 8.31 7.65
CA GLN A 63 -2.29 7.09 7.16
C GLN A 63 -2.15 7.12 5.64
N LEU A 64 -3.23 7.48 4.93
CA LEU A 64 -3.19 7.60 3.47
C LEU A 64 -2.13 8.61 3.01
N ARG A 65 -2.13 9.81 3.61
CA ARG A 65 -1.15 10.86 3.30
C ARG A 65 0.28 10.42 3.58
N ARG A 66 0.52 9.66 4.65
CA ARG A 66 1.85 9.14 4.97
C ARG A 66 2.38 8.25 3.86
N PHE A 67 1.60 7.24 3.43
CA PHE A 67 2.02 6.34 2.35
C PHE A 67 2.20 7.08 1.01
N PHE A 68 1.29 7.99 0.68
CA PHE A 68 1.42 8.82 -0.52
C PHE A 68 2.68 9.71 -0.46
N GLY A 69 2.98 10.30 0.70
CA GLY A 69 4.19 11.09 0.92
C GLY A 69 5.47 10.29 0.72
N GLU A 70 5.49 9.02 1.13
CA GLU A 70 6.63 8.12 0.86
C GLU A 70 6.80 7.88 -0.65
N VAL A 71 5.72 7.66 -1.40
CA VAL A 71 5.76 7.49 -2.86
C VAL A 71 6.21 8.78 -3.55
N LYS A 72 5.73 9.95 -3.13
CA LYS A 72 6.20 11.25 -3.63
C LYS A 72 7.69 11.48 -3.34
N GLY A 73 8.18 11.01 -2.19
CA GLY A 73 9.60 11.04 -1.86
C GLY A 73 10.45 10.23 -2.84
N LEU A 74 9.99 9.03 -3.22
CA LEU A 74 10.63 8.20 -4.23
C LEU A 74 10.60 8.85 -5.62
N ALA A 75 9.49 9.49 -6.00
CA ALA A 75 9.39 10.25 -7.25
C ALA A 75 10.41 11.40 -7.29
N ARG A 76 10.52 12.19 -6.21
CA ARG A 76 11.54 13.23 -6.11
C ARG A 76 12.96 12.67 -6.19
N GLN A 77 13.22 11.53 -5.59
CA GLN A 77 14.54 10.88 -5.68
C GLN A 77 14.84 10.42 -7.11
N LEU A 78 13.84 9.88 -7.82
CA LEU A 78 13.96 9.52 -9.24
C LEU A 78 14.27 10.75 -10.10
N ASP A 79 13.60 11.88 -9.87
CA ASP A 79 13.84 13.13 -10.57
C ASP A 79 15.28 13.62 -10.34
N LEU A 80 15.77 13.59 -9.10
CA LEU A 80 17.14 13.99 -8.77
C LEU A 80 18.19 13.09 -9.44
N LEU A 81 17.94 11.78 -9.54
CA LEU A 81 18.86 10.84 -10.19
C LEU A 81 18.90 11.00 -11.72
N THR A 82 17.85 11.57 -12.32
CA THR A 82 17.70 11.71 -13.77
C THR A 82 17.92 13.15 -14.27
N SER A 83 17.94 14.12 -13.35
CA SER A 83 18.17 15.54 -13.64
C SER A 83 19.62 15.82 -14.06
N GLN A 84 19.77 16.80 -14.96
CA GLN A 84 21.08 17.25 -15.49
C GLN A 84 21.77 18.29 -14.59
N ASP A 85 21.32 18.50 -13.36
CA ASP A 85 21.82 19.60 -12.56
C ASP A 85 23.25 19.34 -12.05
N LYS A 86 24.07 20.40 -12.09
CA LYS A 86 25.54 20.39 -12.29
C LYS A 86 26.41 19.72 -11.21
N LYS A 87 25.84 19.00 -10.24
CA LYS A 87 26.57 18.39 -9.10
C LYS A 87 26.49 16.87 -9.01
N GLN A 88 25.67 16.19 -9.82
CA GLN A 88 25.50 14.73 -9.76
C GLN A 88 25.51 14.09 -11.15
N ALA A 89 26.04 12.86 -11.22
CA ALA A 89 26.04 12.07 -12.44
C ALA A 89 24.60 11.68 -12.81
N ARG A 90 24.16 12.08 -14.01
CA ARG A 90 22.86 11.70 -14.57
C ARG A 90 22.82 10.20 -14.81
N LEU A 91 21.81 9.54 -14.24
CA LEU A 91 21.49 8.16 -14.59
C LEU A 91 20.44 8.13 -15.70
N GLU A 92 20.56 7.13 -16.57
CA GLU A 92 19.47 6.76 -17.46
C GLU A 92 18.25 6.31 -16.64
N ARG A 93 17.03 6.59 -17.14
CA ARG A 93 15.77 6.33 -16.42
C ARG A 93 15.68 4.90 -15.88
N GLY A 94 16.09 3.90 -16.67
CA GLY A 94 16.11 2.49 -16.25
C GLY A 94 17.10 2.21 -15.11
N GLN A 95 18.26 2.86 -15.09
CA GLN A 95 19.25 2.71 -14.01
C GLN A 95 18.79 3.40 -12.73
N ALA A 96 18.20 4.59 -12.86
CA ALA A 96 17.57 5.28 -11.73
C ALA A 96 16.44 4.43 -11.13
N TRP A 97 15.59 3.84 -11.98
CA TRP A 97 14.53 2.92 -11.56
C TRP A 97 15.06 1.72 -10.79
N ALA A 98 16.14 1.08 -11.26
CA ALA A 98 16.73 -0.06 -10.58
C ALA A 98 17.13 0.26 -9.12
N ARG A 99 17.42 1.53 -8.80
CA ARG A 99 17.68 2.01 -7.43
C ARG A 99 16.41 2.32 -6.64
N ILE A 100 15.35 2.79 -7.31
CA ILE A 100 14.08 3.17 -6.68
C ILE A 100 13.15 1.98 -6.46
N HIS A 101 13.11 1.04 -7.41
CA HIS A 101 12.18 -0.08 -7.42
C HIS A 101 12.25 -0.95 -6.15
N PRO A 102 13.43 -1.30 -5.58
CA PRO A 102 13.47 -2.02 -4.30
C PRO A 102 12.87 -1.22 -3.14
N GLN A 103 13.10 0.10 -3.10
CA GLN A 103 12.53 0.99 -2.07
C GLN A 103 11.02 1.13 -2.22
N PHE A 104 10.52 1.15 -3.46
CA PHE A 104 9.10 1.09 -3.76
C PHE A 104 8.49 -0.25 -3.31
N ALA A 105 9.18 -1.36 -3.57
CA ALA A 105 8.75 -2.69 -3.16
C ALA A 105 8.63 -2.84 -1.63
N MET A 106 9.41 -2.08 -0.86
CA MET A 106 9.32 -2.03 0.61
C MET A 106 7.98 -1.50 1.14
N LEU A 107 7.15 -0.84 0.31
CA LEU A 107 5.80 -0.45 0.74
C LEU A 107 4.95 -1.65 1.16
N LYS A 108 5.18 -2.83 0.56
CA LYS A 108 4.52 -4.08 0.96
C LYS A 108 4.76 -4.44 2.42
N SER A 109 6.03 -4.46 2.85
CA SER A 109 6.36 -4.81 4.24
C SER A 109 5.86 -3.73 5.20
N LYS A 110 5.95 -2.45 4.82
CA LYS A 110 5.47 -1.32 5.61
C LYS A 110 3.96 -1.36 5.85
N VAL A 111 3.16 -1.64 4.82
CA VAL A 111 1.69 -1.69 4.96
C VAL A 111 1.24 -2.88 5.79
N VAL A 112 1.86 -4.05 5.61
CA VAL A 112 1.59 -5.26 6.40
C VAL A 112 1.94 -5.04 7.87
N TYR A 113 3.11 -4.48 8.15
CA TYR A 113 3.51 -4.15 9.52
C TYR A 113 2.57 -3.14 10.16
N ALA A 114 2.22 -2.06 9.43
CA ALA A 114 1.29 -1.06 9.92
C ALA A 114 -0.09 -1.66 10.23
N GLN A 115 -0.57 -2.59 9.40
CA GLN A 115 -1.80 -3.32 9.66
C GLN A 115 -1.69 -4.22 10.90
N GLY A 116 -0.59 -4.96 11.04
CA GLY A 116 -0.32 -5.79 12.21
C GLY A 116 -0.38 -4.99 13.52
N ARG A 117 0.17 -3.76 13.49
CA ARG A 117 0.22 -2.84 14.64
C ARG A 117 -1.07 -2.08 14.91
N LEU A 118 -1.73 -1.56 13.87
CA LEU A 118 -2.87 -0.63 14.00
C LEU A 118 -4.23 -1.31 13.89
N GLY A 119 -4.27 -2.55 13.37
CA GLY A 119 -5.47 -3.34 13.11
C GLY A 119 -6.27 -2.86 11.90
N SER A 120 -7.20 -3.71 11.44
CA SER A 120 -8.00 -3.45 10.22
C SER A 120 -8.92 -2.23 10.33
N LYS A 121 -9.21 -1.75 11.54
CA LYS A 121 -9.95 -0.50 11.76
C LYS A 121 -9.20 0.72 11.21
N ASN A 122 -7.88 0.79 11.47
CA ASN A 122 -7.04 1.92 11.10
C ASN A 122 -6.18 1.65 9.85
N MET A 123 -6.18 0.41 9.38
CA MET A 123 -5.49 -0.05 8.19
C MET A 123 -6.34 -1.13 7.48
N PRO A 124 -7.40 -0.71 6.77
CA PRO A 124 -8.34 -1.65 6.14
C PRO A 124 -7.65 -2.61 5.18
N ASP A 125 -8.15 -3.85 5.12
CA ASP A 125 -7.61 -4.89 4.23
C ASP A 125 -7.61 -4.44 2.76
N ALA A 126 -8.61 -3.65 2.36
CA ALA A 126 -8.69 -3.07 1.03
C ALA A 126 -7.50 -2.15 0.70
N PHE A 127 -7.02 -1.33 1.65
CA PHE A 127 -5.85 -0.49 1.44
C PHE A 127 -4.55 -1.30 1.42
N VAL A 128 -4.46 -2.33 2.26
CA VAL A 128 -3.32 -3.27 2.22
C VAL A 128 -3.24 -3.97 0.87
N GLN A 129 -4.38 -4.45 0.36
CA GLN A 129 -4.46 -5.08 -0.95
C GLN A 129 -4.12 -4.09 -2.07
N PHE A 130 -4.56 -2.83 -1.99
CA PHE A 130 -4.20 -1.77 -2.93
C PHE A 130 -2.67 -1.64 -3.05
N ILE A 131 -1.95 -1.47 -1.94
CA ILE A 131 -0.49 -1.38 -1.96
C ILE A 131 0.15 -2.67 -2.52
N ILE A 132 -0.32 -3.85 -2.09
CA ILE A 132 0.22 -5.14 -2.54
C ILE A 132 0.07 -5.32 -4.06
N ASN A 133 -1.10 -4.96 -4.59
CA ASN A 133 -1.41 -5.01 -6.00
C ASN A 133 -0.49 -4.08 -6.79
N HIS A 134 -0.52 -2.78 -6.48
CA HIS A 134 0.19 -1.78 -7.27
C HIS A 134 1.71 -1.96 -7.21
N VAL A 135 2.25 -2.39 -6.07
CA VAL A 135 3.67 -2.79 -5.99
C VAL A 135 4.00 -3.98 -6.90
N ALA A 136 3.07 -4.92 -7.08
CA ALA A 136 3.28 -6.06 -7.98
C ALA A 136 3.03 -5.70 -9.46
N TRP A 137 2.28 -4.65 -9.75
CA TRP A 137 1.88 -4.28 -11.10
C TRP A 137 2.86 -3.29 -11.75
N VAL A 138 3.47 -2.41 -10.96
CA VAL A 138 4.48 -1.45 -11.42
C VAL A 138 5.80 -2.17 -11.70
N ARG A 139 6.23 -2.21 -12.97
CA ARG A 139 7.47 -2.89 -13.40
C ARG A 139 8.47 -1.96 -14.06
N SER A 140 8.02 -0.80 -14.51
CA SER A 140 8.81 0.22 -15.20
C SER A 140 8.64 1.60 -14.58
N VAL A 141 9.46 2.56 -14.99
CA VAL A 141 9.34 3.97 -14.56
C VAL A 141 8.00 4.54 -15.01
N GLU A 142 7.58 4.19 -16.21
CA GLU A 142 6.35 4.65 -16.81
C GLU A 142 5.14 4.10 -16.03
N ASP A 143 5.19 2.83 -15.58
CA ASP A 143 4.14 2.30 -14.70
C ASP A 143 4.11 3.03 -13.35
N PHE A 144 5.29 3.41 -12.82
CA PHE A 144 5.40 4.12 -11.56
C PHE A 144 4.83 5.54 -11.66
N GLU A 145 5.07 6.24 -12.77
CA GLU A 145 4.50 7.56 -13.05
C GLU A 145 2.97 7.49 -13.16
N VAL A 146 2.42 6.47 -13.82
CA VAL A 146 0.97 6.25 -13.86
C VAL A 146 0.42 5.91 -12.47
N PHE A 147 1.10 5.04 -11.72
CA PHE A 147 0.71 4.73 -10.34
C PHE A 147 0.70 5.98 -9.46
N LEU A 148 1.68 6.87 -9.62
CA LEU A 148 1.75 8.11 -8.86
C LEU A 148 0.53 9.01 -9.13
N ALA A 149 0.18 9.20 -10.40
CA ALA A 149 -1.00 9.97 -10.79
C ALA A 149 -2.30 9.33 -10.27
N HIS A 150 -2.41 8.00 -10.37
CA HIS A 150 -3.53 7.25 -9.82
C HIS A 150 -3.65 7.38 -8.30
N PHE A 151 -2.54 7.26 -7.56
CA PHE A 151 -2.54 7.39 -6.11
C PHE A 151 -2.87 8.83 -5.68
N GLU A 152 -2.46 9.83 -6.45
CA GLU A 152 -2.87 11.23 -6.23
C GLU A 152 -4.38 11.42 -6.41
N ALA A 153 -4.98 10.84 -7.45
CA ALA A 153 -6.43 10.84 -7.65
C ALA A 153 -7.17 10.13 -6.50
N VAL A 154 -6.69 8.97 -6.06
CA VAL A 154 -7.21 8.24 -4.90
C VAL A 154 -7.21 9.12 -3.65
N VAL A 155 -6.13 9.85 -3.39
CA VAL A 155 -6.04 10.79 -2.25
C VAL A 155 -7.10 11.89 -2.36
N GLY A 156 -7.31 12.44 -3.56
CA GLY A 156 -8.36 13.43 -3.84
C GLY A 156 -9.76 12.92 -3.51
N PHE A 157 -10.16 11.79 -4.13
CA PHE A 157 -11.46 11.17 -3.88
C PHE A 157 -11.65 10.78 -2.41
N HIS A 158 -10.63 10.17 -1.79
CA HIS A 158 -10.69 9.78 -0.39
C HIS A 158 -10.88 11.00 0.53
N ARG A 159 -10.21 12.12 0.24
CA ARG A 159 -10.37 13.35 1.01
C ARG A 159 -11.80 13.88 0.91
N TYR A 160 -12.40 13.86 -0.27
CA TYR A 160 -13.80 14.25 -0.47
C TYR A 160 -14.75 13.35 0.35
N LEU A 161 -14.61 12.02 0.21
CA LEU A 161 -15.47 11.04 0.89
C LEU A 161 -15.37 11.06 2.42
N THR A 162 -14.21 11.42 2.97
CA THR A 162 -14.00 11.49 4.43
C THR A 162 -14.36 12.84 5.04
N THR A 163 -14.36 13.91 4.24
CA THR A 163 -14.80 15.23 4.69
C THR A 163 -16.33 15.31 4.76
N ALA A 164 -17.05 14.59 3.90
CA ALA A 164 -18.52 14.51 3.91
C ALA A 164 -19.10 13.70 5.09
N LYS A 165 -18.26 13.05 5.91
CA LYS A 165 -18.67 12.18 7.04
C LYS A 165 -18.41 12.79 8.42
N GLY A 166 -17.89 14.01 8.49
CA GLY A 166 -17.66 14.77 9.73
C GLY A 166 -18.58 15.97 9.81
#